data_AF-A0A7C3LNZ3-F1
#
_entry.id   AF-A0A7C3LNZ3-F1
#
_cell.length_a   1.000
_cell.length_b   1.000
_cell.length_c   1.000
_cell.angle_alpha   90.00
_cell.angle_beta   90.00
_cell.angle_gamma   90.00
#
_symmetry.space_group_name_H-M   'P 1'
#
loop_
_entity.id
_entity.type
_entity.pdbx_description
1 polymer ?
#
loop_
_entity_poly.entity_id
_entity_poly.type
_entity_poly.pdbx_seq_one_letter_code
_entity_poly.pdbx_strand_id
1 'polypeptide(L)'
;MNRLRRSIAVCFSILFVISAVLALVLFNFERRGFAPETYQRVFVNEGFYDRLPVVLAQMITGGSVDMDEGDLPLVMRGMDPRAWEAFFRTILSEESLQVMGDDALNSIFVYLNMESDTARMSLLPLKRSMTGDAGVDAVYTLLNAQPDCTLIQVAQMTINLVTAEDIQFCKPPSELHPLLT
;
A
#
# COMPACT_ATOMS: atom_id res chain seq x y z
N MET A 1 -59.93 -12.42 -27.54
CA MET A 1 -58.65 -13.14 -27.81
C MET A 1 -57.57 -12.27 -28.46
N ASN A 2 -57.84 -11.48 -29.51
CA ASN A 2 -56.78 -10.76 -30.25
C ASN A 2 -56.07 -9.64 -29.46
N ARG A 3 -56.77 -8.90 -28.59
CA ARG A 3 -56.14 -7.86 -27.74
C ARG A 3 -55.17 -8.45 -26.70
N LEU A 4 -55.50 -9.61 -26.13
CA LEU A 4 -54.65 -10.32 -25.17
C LEU A 4 -53.35 -10.81 -25.83
N ARG A 5 -53.45 -11.45 -27.00
CA ARG A 5 -52.27 -11.88 -27.78
C ARG A 5 -51.36 -10.70 -28.12
N ARG A 6 -51.93 -9.57 -28.51
CA ARG A 6 -51.18 -8.34 -28.83
C ARG A 6 -50.47 -7.75 -27.61
N SER A 7 -51.13 -7.68 -26.47
CA SER A 7 -50.52 -7.17 -25.23
C SER A 7 -49.37 -8.04 -24.73
N ILE A 8 -49.53 -9.37 -24.78
CA ILE A 8 -48.47 -10.33 -24.45
C ILE A 8 -47.28 -10.17 -25.40
N ALA A 9 -47.53 -10.08 -26.71
CA ALA A 9 -46.47 -9.90 -27.71
C ALA A 9 -45.67 -8.60 -27.49
N VAL A 10 -46.33 -7.50 -27.16
CA VAL A 10 -45.66 -6.22 -26.83
C VAL A 10 -44.82 -6.36 -25.57
N CYS A 11 -45.34 -7.00 -24.53
CA CYS A 11 -44.60 -7.23 -23.28
C CYS A 11 -43.31 -8.04 -23.52
N PHE A 12 -43.42 -9.16 -24.25
CA PHE A 12 -42.25 -9.98 -24.61
C PHE A 12 -41.24 -9.23 -25.49
N SER A 13 -41.70 -8.39 -26.43
CA SER A 13 -40.81 -7.58 -27.25
C SER A 13 -40.03 -6.56 -26.41
N ILE A 14 -40.67 -5.93 -25.43
CA ILE A 14 -40.01 -4.96 -24.54
C ILE A 14 -38.98 -5.68 -23.67
N LEU A 15 -39.36 -6.80 -23.05
CA LEU A 15 -38.45 -7.63 -22.24
C LEU A 15 -37.25 -8.12 -23.05
N PHE A 16 -37.47 -8.54 -24.29
CA PHE A 16 -36.39 -8.97 -25.19
C PHE A 16 -35.42 -7.84 -25.48
N VAL A 17 -35.91 -6.64 -25.81
CA VAL A 17 -35.04 -5.49 -26.08
C VAL A 17 -34.23 -5.11 -24.84
N ILE A 18 -34.86 -5.04 -23.67
CA ILE A 18 -34.17 -4.72 -22.41
C ILE A 18 -33.09 -5.77 -22.10
N SER A 19 -33.43 -7.05 -22.20
CA SER A 19 -32.50 -8.15 -21.94
C SER A 19 -31.33 -8.16 -22.93
N ALA A 20 -31.60 -7.90 -24.22
CA ALA A 20 -30.56 -7.84 -25.25
C ALA A 20 -29.60 -6.67 -25.02
N VAL A 21 -30.11 -5.47 -24.70
CA VAL A 21 -29.26 -4.32 -24.37
C VAL A 21 -28.43 -4.60 -23.13
N LEU A 22 -29.05 -5.14 -22.07
CA LEU A 22 -28.34 -5.48 -20.83
C LEU A 22 -27.25 -6.53 -21.08
N ALA A 23 -27.53 -7.56 -21.87
CA ALA A 23 -26.56 -8.58 -22.25
C ALA A 23 -25.37 -7.99 -23.01
N LEU A 24 -25.60 -7.05 -23.94
CA LEU A 24 -24.53 -6.36 -24.67
C LEU A 24 -23.64 -5.51 -23.75
N VAL A 25 -24.24 -4.81 -22.78
CA VAL A 25 -23.49 -4.00 -21.80
C VAL A 25 -22.66 -4.91 -20.90
N LEU A 26 -23.28 -5.95 -20.32
CA LEU A 26 -22.62 -6.89 -19.42
C LEU A 26 -21.50 -7.65 -20.13
N PHE A 27 -21.70 -8.09 -21.36
CA PHE A 27 -20.67 -8.77 -22.14
C PHE A 27 -19.43 -7.89 -22.38
N ASN A 28 -19.63 -6.60 -22.66
CA ASN A 28 -18.51 -5.66 -22.79
C ASN A 28 -17.85 -5.38 -21.44
N PHE A 29 -18.62 -5.30 -20.37
CA PHE A 29 -18.13 -5.07 -19.02
C PHE A 29 -17.31 -6.26 -18.51
N GLU A 30 -17.77 -7.49 -18.71
CA GLU A 30 -17.04 -8.72 -18.40
C GLU A 30 -15.66 -8.72 -19.07
N ARG A 31 -15.60 -8.38 -20.36
CA ARG A 31 -14.36 -8.46 -21.13
C ARG A 31 -13.33 -7.35 -20.85
N ARG A 32 -13.75 -6.22 -20.28
CA ARG A 32 -12.87 -5.04 -20.06
C ARG A 32 -12.76 -4.60 -18.61
N GLY A 33 -13.86 -4.67 -17.87
CA GLY A 33 -13.97 -4.29 -16.46
C GLY A 33 -13.42 -5.35 -15.51
N PHE A 34 -13.35 -6.62 -15.94
CA PHE A 34 -12.74 -7.70 -15.15
C PHE A 34 -11.38 -8.15 -15.70
N ALA A 35 -10.70 -7.27 -16.41
CA ALA A 35 -9.36 -7.50 -16.94
C ALA A 35 -8.32 -6.76 -16.06
N PRO A 36 -7.38 -7.46 -15.41
CA PRO A 36 -6.38 -6.83 -14.55
C PRO A 36 -5.51 -5.81 -15.31
N GLU A 37 -5.27 -6.04 -16.61
CA GLU A 37 -4.43 -5.19 -17.46
C GLU A 37 -5.00 -3.78 -17.62
N THR A 38 -6.33 -3.65 -17.55
CA THR A 38 -6.99 -2.33 -17.57
C THR A 38 -6.55 -1.50 -16.37
N TYR A 39 -6.47 -2.10 -15.18
CA TYR A 39 -6.13 -1.42 -13.93
C TYR A 39 -4.63 -1.19 -13.80
N GLN A 40 -3.81 -2.18 -14.15
CA GLN A 40 -2.35 -2.05 -14.17
C GLN A 40 -1.92 -0.84 -15.02
N ARG A 41 -2.51 -0.68 -16.20
CA ARG A 41 -2.24 0.47 -17.07
C ARG A 41 -2.65 1.80 -16.44
N VAL A 42 -3.80 1.86 -15.78
CA VAL A 42 -4.25 3.07 -15.09
C VAL A 42 -3.32 3.42 -13.94
N PHE A 43 -2.89 2.44 -13.14
CA PHE A 43 -1.99 2.66 -12.00
C PHE A 43 -0.63 3.20 -12.45
N VAL A 44 -0.06 2.65 -13.52
CA VAL A 44 1.19 3.18 -14.10
C VAL A 44 0.98 4.59 -14.67
N ASN A 45 -0.08 4.80 -15.46
CA ASN A 45 -0.31 6.09 -16.13
C ASN A 45 -0.61 7.24 -15.14
N GLU A 46 -1.28 6.94 -14.03
CA GLU A 46 -1.60 7.93 -13.00
C GLU A 46 -0.46 8.12 -11.98
N GLY A 47 0.67 7.41 -12.15
CA GLY A 47 1.79 7.45 -11.21
C GLY A 47 1.39 6.97 -9.82
N PHE A 48 0.47 6.00 -9.73
CA PHE A 48 -0.04 5.49 -8.46
C PHE A 48 1.09 4.98 -7.57
N TYR A 49 2.02 4.21 -8.15
CA TYR A 49 3.13 3.60 -7.42
C TYR A 49 4.13 4.64 -6.87
N ASP A 50 4.36 5.76 -7.57
CA ASP A 50 5.23 6.85 -7.07
C ASP A 50 4.60 7.63 -5.91
N ARG A 51 3.26 7.68 -5.85
CA ARG A 51 2.53 8.39 -4.78
C ARG A 51 2.40 7.57 -3.50
N LEU A 52 2.46 6.24 -3.58
CA LEU A 52 2.26 5.35 -2.43
C LEU A 52 3.19 5.66 -1.25
N PRO A 53 4.52 5.81 -1.42
CA PRO A 53 5.43 6.15 -0.32
C PRO A 53 5.04 7.45 0.41
N VAL A 54 4.56 8.45 -0.32
CA VAL A 54 4.11 9.73 0.25
C VAL A 54 2.88 9.54 1.12
N VAL A 55 1.89 8.78 0.63
CA VAL A 55 0.67 8.50 1.38
C VAL A 55 0.99 7.69 2.63
N LEU A 56 1.87 6.70 2.55
CA LEU A 56 2.30 5.90 3.71
C LEU A 56 2.99 6.77 4.77
N ALA A 57 3.87 7.68 4.36
CA ALA A 57 4.50 8.64 5.27
C ALA A 57 3.45 9.51 5.98
N GLN A 58 2.46 10.01 5.24
CA GLN A 58 1.36 10.79 5.79
C GLN A 58 0.49 9.99 6.76
N MET A 59 0.25 8.69 6.52
CA MET A 59 -0.51 7.85 7.46
C MET A 59 0.22 7.69 8.79
N ILE A 60 1.55 7.54 8.76
CA ILE A 60 2.36 7.43 9.99
C ILE A 60 2.37 8.75 10.76
N THR A 61 2.54 9.88 10.08
CA THR A 61 2.68 11.18 10.75
C THR A 61 1.37 11.91 11.02
N GLY A 62 0.32 11.56 10.28
CA GLY A 62 -0.94 12.32 10.20
C GLY A 62 -2.03 11.91 11.19
N GLY A 63 -1.82 10.87 11.99
CA GLY A 63 -2.71 10.52 13.12
C GLY A 63 -4.20 10.42 12.76
N SER A 64 -4.55 9.97 11.55
CA SER A 64 -5.93 9.98 11.04
C SER A 64 -6.55 8.60 10.83
N VAL A 65 -5.93 7.57 11.40
CA VAL A 65 -6.67 6.36 11.76
C VAL A 65 -7.05 6.56 13.21
N ASP A 66 -8.31 6.30 13.58
CA ASP A 66 -8.77 6.09 14.96
C ASP A 66 -8.06 4.86 15.57
N MET A 67 -6.73 4.84 15.54
CA MET A 67 -5.89 3.96 16.31
C MET A 67 -5.95 4.53 17.71
N ASP A 68 -6.53 3.75 18.63
CA ASP A 68 -6.49 4.02 20.06
C ASP A 68 -5.07 4.49 20.42
N GLU A 69 -4.97 5.55 21.22
CA GLU A 69 -3.75 6.34 21.50
C GLU A 69 -2.54 5.51 21.99
N GLY A 70 -2.69 4.19 22.20
CA GLY A 70 -1.68 3.25 22.64
C GLY A 70 -1.08 2.29 21.61
N ASP A 71 -1.52 2.24 20.34
CA ASP A 71 -1.14 1.14 19.42
C ASP A 71 -0.10 1.47 18.34
N LEU A 72 0.25 2.75 18.17
CA LEU A 72 1.45 3.14 17.42
C LEU A 72 2.63 3.23 18.38
N PRO A 73 3.77 2.55 18.10
CA PRO A 73 4.95 2.67 18.92
C PRO A 73 5.31 4.16 19.10
N LEU A 74 5.56 4.58 20.35
CA LEU A 74 6.06 5.93 20.69
C LEU A 74 7.21 6.38 19.77
N VAL A 75 7.98 5.41 19.27
CA VAL A 75 9.05 5.54 18.26
C VAL A 75 8.65 6.27 16.97
N MET A 76 7.39 6.21 16.57
CA MET A 76 6.92 6.84 15.33
C MET A 76 6.44 8.28 15.53
N ARG A 77 6.24 8.72 16.78
CA ARG A 77 5.83 10.10 17.11
C ARG A 77 7.06 11.00 17.20
N GLY A 78 7.09 12.06 16.39
CA GLY A 78 8.14 13.09 16.45
C GLY A 78 9.21 13.04 15.37
N MET A 79 9.12 12.12 14.41
CA MET A 79 10.01 12.07 13.25
C MET A 79 9.47 12.91 12.08
N ASP A 80 10.38 13.53 11.31
CA ASP A 80 10.01 14.39 10.18
C ASP A 80 9.29 13.58 9.07
N PRO A 81 8.14 14.05 8.54
CA PRO A 81 7.41 13.36 7.48
C PRO A 81 8.22 13.08 6.21
N ARG A 82 9.21 13.92 5.89
CA ARG A 82 10.08 13.72 4.71
C ARG A 82 11.07 12.59 4.96
N ALA A 83 11.48 12.36 6.20
CA ALA A 83 12.31 11.21 6.55
C ALA A 83 11.54 9.90 6.34
N TRP A 84 10.28 9.84 6.76
CA TRP A 84 9.40 8.70 6.49
C TRP A 84 9.15 8.48 5.00
N GLU A 85 8.94 9.56 4.23
CA GLU A 85 8.81 9.44 2.77
C GLU A 85 10.07 8.84 2.15
N ALA A 86 11.25 9.36 2.51
CA ALA A 86 12.52 8.88 1.99
C ALA A 86 12.79 7.41 2.37
N PHE A 87 12.44 7.02 3.60
CA PHE A 87 12.48 5.63 4.05
C PHE A 87 11.59 4.74 3.17
N PHE A 88 10.33 5.11 2.99
CA PHE A 88 9.41 4.32 2.18
C PHE A 88 9.84 4.25 0.72
N ARG A 89 10.33 5.34 0.13
CA ARG A 89 10.85 5.33 -1.25
C ARG A 89 12.05 4.40 -1.42
N THR A 90 12.86 4.25 -0.39
CA THR A 90 14.04 3.37 -0.41
C THR A 90 13.64 1.90 -0.34
N ILE A 91 12.67 1.55 0.52
CA ILE A 91 12.22 0.15 0.69
C ILE A 91 11.17 -0.28 -0.35
N LEU A 92 10.34 0.66 -0.79
CA LEU A 92 9.26 0.46 -1.75
C LEU A 92 9.59 1.23 -3.03
N SER A 93 10.59 0.73 -3.76
CA SER A 93 10.90 1.27 -5.08
C SER A 93 9.70 1.14 -6.02
N GLU A 94 9.59 2.05 -6.98
CA GLU A 94 8.50 2.04 -7.97
C GLU A 94 8.41 0.69 -8.69
N GLU A 95 9.55 0.11 -9.06
CA GLU A 95 9.64 -1.23 -9.64
C GLU A 95 9.04 -2.30 -8.72
N SER A 96 9.42 -2.31 -7.43
CA SER A 96 8.93 -3.31 -6.48
C SER A 96 7.43 -3.16 -6.23
N LEU A 97 6.95 -1.91 -6.13
CA LEU A 97 5.54 -1.59 -5.97
C LEU A 97 4.73 -2.01 -7.19
N GLN A 98 5.26 -1.81 -8.40
CA GLN A 98 4.62 -2.25 -9.62
C GLN A 98 4.52 -3.78 -9.67
N VAL A 99 5.60 -4.50 -9.39
CA VAL A 99 5.59 -5.98 -9.39
C VAL A 99 4.59 -6.53 -8.37
N MET A 100 4.58 -5.98 -7.14
CA MET A 100 3.64 -6.42 -6.10
C MET A 100 2.20 -6.03 -6.43
N GLY A 101 1.98 -4.83 -6.97
CA GLY A 101 0.66 -4.34 -7.36
C GLY A 101 0.06 -5.13 -8.52
N ASP A 102 0.88 -5.45 -9.53
CA ASP A 102 0.45 -6.24 -10.68
C ASP A 102 0.14 -7.69 -10.26
N ASP A 103 0.94 -8.29 -9.39
CA ASP A 103 0.69 -9.61 -8.78
C ASP A 103 -0.62 -9.62 -7.97
N ALA A 104 -0.82 -8.60 -7.12
CA ALA A 104 -2.04 -8.45 -6.33
C ALA A 104 -3.28 -8.27 -7.21
N LEU A 105 -3.22 -7.41 -8.22
CA LEU A 105 -4.32 -7.20 -9.17
C LEU A 105 -4.67 -8.50 -9.90
N ASN A 106 -3.67 -9.19 -10.45
CA ASN A 106 -3.88 -10.46 -11.12
C ASN A 106 -4.54 -11.47 -10.18
N SER A 107 -4.03 -11.62 -8.96
CA SER A 107 -4.60 -12.58 -8.02
C SER A 107 -6.03 -12.23 -7.58
N ILE A 108 -6.35 -10.95 -7.42
CA ILE A 108 -7.71 -10.49 -7.09
C ILE A 108 -8.66 -10.82 -8.24
N PHE A 109 -8.28 -10.55 -9.50
CA PHE A 109 -9.17 -10.85 -10.63
C PHE A 109 -9.33 -12.35 -10.88
N VAL A 110 -8.28 -13.16 -10.69
CA VAL A 110 -8.39 -14.64 -10.70
C VAL A 110 -9.37 -15.12 -9.63
N TYR A 111 -9.33 -14.53 -8.42
CA TYR A 111 -10.31 -14.83 -7.36
C TYR A 111 -11.74 -14.37 -7.72
N LEU A 112 -11.91 -13.14 -8.18
CA LEU A 112 -13.22 -12.58 -8.55
C LEU A 112 -13.88 -13.33 -9.71
N ASN A 113 -13.07 -13.85 -10.64
CA ASN A 113 -13.52 -14.69 -11.75
C ASN A 113 -13.73 -16.17 -11.36
N MET A 114 -13.62 -16.51 -10.07
CA MET A 114 -13.80 -17.87 -9.53
C MET A 114 -12.80 -18.89 -10.10
N GLU A 115 -11.64 -18.44 -10.58
CA GLU A 115 -10.54 -19.30 -11.03
C GLU A 115 -9.63 -19.73 -9.87
N SER A 116 -9.75 -19.07 -8.71
CA SER A 116 -9.13 -19.48 -7.45
C SER A 116 -10.03 -19.18 -6.26
N ASP A 117 -9.84 -19.93 -5.16
CA ASP A 117 -10.60 -19.73 -3.92
C ASP A 117 -10.04 -18.61 -3.02
N THR A 118 -8.85 -18.07 -3.33
CA THR A 118 -8.21 -17.04 -2.49
C THR A 118 -7.36 -16.07 -3.32
N ALA A 119 -7.47 -14.77 -3.04
CA ALA A 119 -6.49 -13.79 -3.48
C ALA A 119 -5.22 -13.85 -2.60
N ARG A 120 -4.04 -13.76 -3.21
CA ARG A 120 -2.72 -13.80 -2.56
C ARG A 120 -1.85 -12.69 -3.14
N MET A 121 -0.91 -12.21 -2.33
CA MET A 121 0.08 -11.23 -2.75
C MET A 121 1.44 -11.66 -2.22
N SER A 122 2.46 -11.67 -3.08
CA SER A 122 3.83 -11.97 -2.65
C SER A 122 4.49 -10.76 -2.01
N LEU A 123 4.84 -10.86 -0.73
CA LEU A 123 5.69 -9.87 -0.03
C LEU A 123 7.18 -10.09 -0.25
N LEU A 124 7.56 -11.02 -1.13
CA LEU A 124 8.95 -11.35 -1.36
C LEU A 124 9.79 -10.17 -1.87
N PRO A 125 9.30 -9.30 -2.78
CA PRO A 125 10.04 -8.10 -3.19
C PRO A 125 10.31 -7.16 -2.02
N LEU A 126 9.27 -6.89 -1.21
CA LEU A 126 9.39 -6.08 0.00
C LEU A 126 10.41 -6.68 0.98
N LYS A 127 10.29 -7.98 1.28
CA LYS A 127 11.21 -8.66 2.19
C LYS A 127 12.65 -8.54 1.71
N ARG A 128 12.91 -8.75 0.41
CA ARG A 128 14.25 -8.61 -0.17
C ARG A 128 14.78 -7.20 -0.04
N SER A 129 13.94 -6.19 -0.28
CA SER A 129 14.34 -4.79 -0.11
C SER A 129 14.68 -4.48 1.34
N MET A 130 13.86 -4.94 2.29
CA MET A 130 14.09 -4.74 3.72
C MET A 130 15.35 -5.44 4.26
N THR A 131 15.70 -6.61 3.72
CA THR A 131 16.88 -7.38 4.19
C THR A 131 18.14 -7.13 3.38
N GLY A 132 18.06 -6.33 2.31
CA GLY A 132 19.19 -5.97 1.46
C GLY A 132 19.75 -4.58 1.78
N ASP A 133 20.63 -4.10 0.92
CA ASP A 133 21.30 -2.79 1.08
C ASP A 133 20.28 -1.63 1.17
N ALA A 134 19.19 -1.71 0.40
CA ALA A 134 18.10 -0.73 0.47
C ALA A 134 17.47 -0.62 1.87
N GLY A 135 17.36 -1.73 2.61
CA GLY A 135 16.85 -1.73 3.97
C GLY A 135 17.81 -1.05 4.94
N VAL A 136 19.11 -1.29 4.77
CA VAL A 136 20.17 -0.62 5.54
C VAL A 136 20.15 0.88 5.27
N ASP A 137 20.13 1.28 4.00
CA ASP A 137 20.06 2.68 3.58
C ASP A 137 18.80 3.39 4.08
N ALA A 138 17.67 2.69 4.09
CA ALA A 138 16.42 3.23 4.61
C ALA A 138 16.52 3.53 6.12
N VAL A 139 17.10 2.61 6.90
CA VAL A 139 17.33 2.83 8.34
C VAL A 139 18.29 4.01 8.56
N TYR A 140 19.38 4.09 7.79
CA TYR A 140 20.29 5.24 7.86
C TYR A 140 19.63 6.54 7.46
N THR A 141 18.68 6.52 6.52
CA THR A 141 17.90 7.71 6.14
C THR A 141 17.12 8.24 7.34
N LEU A 142 16.47 7.35 8.12
CA LEU A 142 15.76 7.74 9.33
C LEU A 142 16.71 8.20 10.45
N LEU A 143 17.84 7.52 10.63
CA LEU A 143 18.84 7.89 11.64
C LEU A 143 19.50 9.25 11.33
N ASN A 144 19.81 9.52 10.07
CA ASN A 144 20.45 10.77 9.65
C ASN A 144 19.51 11.98 9.69
N ALA A 145 18.19 11.76 9.68
CA ALA A 145 17.20 12.82 9.85
C ALA A 145 17.08 13.32 11.30
N GLN A 146 17.70 12.62 12.25
CA GLN A 146 17.64 12.93 13.67
C GLN A 146 18.78 13.87 14.09
N PRO A 147 18.59 14.67 15.17
CA PRO A 147 19.66 15.53 15.70
C PRO A 147 20.83 14.69 16.24
N ASP A 148 22.05 15.24 16.19
CA ASP A 148 23.24 14.56 16.71
C ASP A 148 23.11 14.22 18.20
N CYS A 149 23.40 12.97 18.58
CA CYS A 149 23.42 12.55 19.99
C CYS A 149 24.69 13.02 20.70
N THR A 150 24.55 13.46 21.95
CA THR A 150 25.65 13.39 22.93
C THR A 150 25.77 11.99 23.52
N LEU A 151 26.96 11.59 24.00
CA LEU A 151 27.16 10.28 24.64
C LEU A 151 26.23 10.05 25.84
N ILE A 152 25.90 11.12 26.58
CA ILE A 152 24.98 11.07 27.71
C ILE A 152 23.54 10.80 27.22
N GLN A 153 23.13 11.40 26.11
CA GLN A 153 21.81 11.16 25.52
C GLN A 153 21.66 9.73 24.99
N VAL A 154 22.72 9.11 24.46
CA VAL A 154 22.69 7.68 24.06
C VAL A 154 22.47 6.75 25.25
N ALA A 155 23.15 7.02 26.37
CA ALA A 155 22.96 6.25 27.60
C ALA A 155 21.54 6.45 28.17
N GLN A 156 21.03 7.69 28.17
CA GLN A 156 19.67 8.01 28.60
C GLN A 156 18.61 7.33 27.73
N MET A 157 18.80 7.30 26.40
CA MET A 157 17.90 6.62 25.47
C MET A 157 17.80 5.12 25.78
N THR A 158 18.92 4.47 26.10
CA THR A 158 18.95 3.05 26.47
C THR A 158 18.17 2.81 27.77
N ILE A 159 18.31 3.70 28.75
CA ILE A 159 17.56 3.64 30.01
C ILE A 159 16.07 3.83 29.74
N ASN A 160 15.68 4.88 28.99
CA ASN A 160 14.28 5.17 28.66
C ASN A 160 13.62 4.02 27.86
N LEU A 161 14.38 3.33 27.01
CA LEU A 161 13.90 2.15 26.28
C LEU A 161 13.60 0.97 27.21
N VAL A 162 14.39 0.79 28.26
CA VAL A 162 14.21 -0.28 29.27
C VAL A 162 13.13 0.09 30.29
N THR A 163 12.95 1.37 30.58
CA THR A 163 11.93 1.88 31.50
C THR A 163 10.59 2.22 30.84
N ALA A 164 10.50 2.06 29.50
CA ALA A 164 9.34 2.41 28.69
C ALA A 164 8.85 3.87 28.88
N GLU A 165 9.80 4.78 29.09
CA GLU A 165 9.56 6.23 29.12
C GLU A 165 9.67 6.84 27.71
N ASP A 166 9.34 8.12 27.54
CA ASP A 166 9.44 8.83 26.26
C ASP A 166 10.87 8.73 25.67
N ILE A 167 10.97 8.21 24.45
CA ILE A 167 12.24 8.00 23.74
C ILE A 167 12.43 9.14 22.75
N GLN A 168 13.43 9.99 22.99
CA GLN A 168 13.92 10.95 21.99
C GLN A 168 14.99 10.29 21.14
N PHE A 169 14.68 10.05 19.87
CA PHE A 169 15.58 9.47 18.89
C PHE A 169 16.62 10.51 18.43
N CYS A 170 17.89 10.13 18.44
CA CYS A 170 19.00 10.96 17.98
C CYS A 170 19.97 10.15 17.10
N LYS A 171 20.72 10.84 16.24
CA LYS A 171 21.73 10.27 15.35
C LYS A 171 22.97 9.87 16.16
N PRO A 172 23.34 8.57 16.20
CA PRO A 172 24.47 8.11 16.98
C PRO A 172 25.81 8.62 16.39
N PRO A 173 26.82 8.90 17.23
CA PRO A 173 28.15 9.28 16.77
C PRO A 173 28.76 8.19 15.88
N SER A 174 29.58 8.61 14.91
CA SER A 174 30.15 7.72 13.87
C SER A 174 30.98 6.55 14.41
N GLU A 175 31.55 6.71 15.61
CA GLU A 175 32.26 5.67 16.36
C GLU A 175 31.39 4.43 16.63
N LEU A 176 30.06 4.59 16.73
CA LEU A 176 29.11 3.52 17.02
C LEU A 176 28.48 2.90 15.77
N HIS A 177 28.71 3.46 14.58
CA HIS A 177 28.15 2.93 13.33
C HIS A 177 28.57 1.48 13.02
N PRO A 178 29.81 1.03 13.32
CA PRO A 178 30.21 -0.37 13.12
C PRO A 178 29.48 -1.38 14.02
N LEU A 179 28.77 -0.92 15.05
CA LEU A 179 27.99 -1.78 15.95
C LEU A 179 26.53 -1.93 15.50
N LEU A 180 26.11 -1.23 14.43
CA LEU A 180 24.74 -1.19 13.91
C LEU A 180 24.55 -2.01 12.62
N THR A 181 25.62 -2.60 12.09
CA THR A 181 25.67 -3.46 10.90
C THR A 181 26.06 -4.88 11.29
#